data_AF-A0A4Y9YFJ8-F1
#
_entry.id   AF-A0A4Y9YFJ8-F1
#
_cell.length_a   1.000
_cell.length_b   1.000
_cell.length_c   1.000
_cell.angle_alpha   90.00
_cell.angle_beta   90.00
_cell.angle_gamma   90.00
#
_symmetry.space_group_name_H-M   'P 1'
#
loop_
_entity.id
_entity.type
_entity.pdbx_description
1 polymer ?
#
loop_
_entity_poly.entity_id
_entity_poly.type
_entity_poly.pdbx_seq_one_letter_code
_entity_poly.pdbx_strand_id
1 'polypeptide(L)'
;MAKETSPNSSPPATAETELSGHNDSMSSTSASDPYSVSELEAKWYYAGLPSSPRLVYRTGSTPWTAPSGLEAFRVLKELRPVFGHKINTVWEEHLANKVIGCLNSVNVEWTSIDIVRFAVVGEAPGPVVLWIGVVPASLSGTDALGLGSQPP
;
A
#
# COMPACT_ATOMS: atom_id res chain seq x y z
N MET A 1 -12.84 19.26 73.52
CA MET A 1 -11.68 20.05 73.02
C MET A 1 -11.39 19.54 71.62
N ALA A 2 -11.42 20.29 70.53
CA ALA A 2 -11.73 21.68 70.28
C ALA A 2 -12.43 21.78 68.90
N LYS A 3 -13.19 22.87 68.74
CA LYS A 3 -13.96 23.28 67.56
C LYS A 3 -13.10 24.27 66.74
N GLU A 4 -13.63 24.66 65.56
CA GLU A 4 -13.34 25.94 64.86
C GLU A 4 -12.08 26.00 63.97
N THR A 5 -12.04 26.66 62.79
CA THR A 5 -13.03 27.26 61.86
C THR A 5 -12.28 27.55 60.54
N SER A 6 -12.97 27.51 59.40
CA SER A 6 -12.55 28.28 58.20
C SER A 6 -12.88 29.75 58.42
N PRO A 7 -12.12 30.70 57.86
CA PRO A 7 -12.47 31.21 56.52
C PRO A 7 -11.26 31.67 55.70
N ASN A 8 -11.37 31.74 54.37
CA ASN A 8 -10.72 32.86 53.68
C ASN A 8 -11.39 33.22 52.35
N SER A 9 -11.66 34.51 52.21
CA SER A 9 -12.22 35.22 51.05
C SER A 9 -11.21 35.39 49.91
N SER A 10 -11.72 35.45 48.68
CA SER A 10 -11.05 36.04 47.50
C SER A 10 -10.82 37.56 47.69
N PRO A 11 -9.87 38.23 46.99
CA PRO A 11 -10.00 38.64 45.56
C PRO A 11 -8.62 38.83 44.84
N PRO A 12 -8.43 39.65 43.78
CA PRO A 12 -9.12 39.81 42.49
C PRO A 12 -8.20 39.50 41.27
N ALA A 13 -8.75 39.72 40.07
CA ALA A 13 -8.19 39.42 38.75
C ALA A 13 -7.06 40.34 38.23
N THR A 14 -6.07 39.69 37.63
CA THR A 14 -5.34 39.93 36.36
C THR A 14 -5.00 41.36 35.90
N ALA A 15 -3.70 41.65 35.92
CA ALA A 15 -2.90 42.33 34.89
C ALA A 15 -1.50 41.67 34.96
N GLU A 16 -0.77 41.28 33.91
CA GLU A 16 -0.09 42.05 32.85
C GLU A 16 0.46 41.01 31.84
N THR A 17 0.29 41.17 30.52
CA THR A 17 1.26 41.76 29.55
C THR A 17 2.23 40.75 28.91
N GLU A 18 2.03 40.59 27.59
CA GLU A 18 2.99 40.39 26.49
C GLU A 18 3.87 39.12 26.38
N LEU A 19 3.61 38.44 25.24
CA LEU A 19 4.54 38.16 24.13
C LEU A 19 4.87 36.69 23.84
N SER A 20 4.76 36.40 22.55
CA SER A 20 5.61 35.51 21.77
C SER A 20 5.17 34.06 21.60
N GLY A 21 4.51 33.83 20.46
CA GLY A 21 5.20 33.15 19.36
C GLY A 21 5.01 31.63 19.25
N HIS A 22 4.45 31.25 18.08
CA HIS A 22 4.68 30.00 17.35
C HIS A 22 4.30 28.72 18.10
N ASN A 23 3.39 27.89 17.63
CA ASN A 23 3.35 27.35 16.28
C ASN A 23 2.03 26.58 16.14
N ASP A 24 1.20 26.97 15.18
CA ASP A 24 0.19 26.06 14.65
C ASP A 24 0.93 24.83 14.14
N SER A 25 0.88 23.75 14.93
CA SER A 25 1.17 22.42 14.44
C SER A 25 0.08 22.10 13.44
N MET A 26 0.26 22.63 12.22
CA MET A 26 -0.31 22.05 11.03
C MET A 26 0.10 20.59 11.09
N SER A 27 -0.82 19.75 11.56
CA SER A 27 -0.82 18.34 11.28
C SER A 27 -0.85 18.27 9.77
N SER A 28 0.34 18.29 9.17
CA SER A 28 0.54 17.88 7.80
C SER A 28 0.06 16.45 7.79
N THR A 29 -1.20 16.30 7.40
CA THR A 29 -1.71 15.04 6.93
C THR A 29 -0.86 14.79 5.69
N SER A 30 0.28 14.13 5.89
CA SER A 30 1.03 13.52 4.81
C SER A 30 -0.03 12.69 4.10
N ALA A 31 -0.44 13.15 2.92
CA ALA A 31 -1.34 12.40 2.08
C ALA A 31 -0.73 10.99 2.02
N SER A 32 -1.41 10.03 2.64
CA SER A 32 -0.96 8.65 2.61
C SER A 32 -0.84 8.31 1.15
N ASP A 33 0.39 8.08 0.70
CA ASP A 33 0.66 7.69 -0.67
C ASP A 33 -0.31 6.56 -1.03
N PRO A 34 -1.21 6.74 -2.02
CA PRO A 34 -2.25 5.76 -2.33
C PRO A 34 -1.65 4.41 -2.77
N TYR A 35 -0.35 4.38 -3.02
CA TYR A 35 0.41 3.20 -3.40
C TYR A 35 1.31 2.66 -2.30
N SER A 36 1.33 3.28 -1.11
CA SER A 36 2.03 2.74 0.05
C SER A 36 1.34 1.45 0.52
N VAL A 37 2.03 0.33 0.34
CA VAL A 37 1.56 -0.99 0.77
C VAL A 37 1.87 -1.16 2.26
N SER A 38 0.85 -1.38 3.09
CA SER A 38 1.06 -1.67 4.52
C SER A 38 1.79 -3.00 4.72
N GLU A 39 2.54 -3.18 5.82
CA GLU A 39 3.22 -4.47 6.10
C GLU A 39 2.27 -5.67 6.14
N LEU A 40 1.04 -5.47 6.63
CA LEU A 40 0.05 -6.53 6.69
C LEU A 40 -0.46 -6.88 5.29
N GLU A 41 -0.74 -5.87 4.46
CA GLU A 41 -1.09 -6.07 3.06
C GLU A 41 0.05 -6.75 2.30
N ALA A 42 1.28 -6.26 2.45
CA ALA A 42 2.48 -6.82 1.83
C ALA A 42 2.59 -8.34 2.10
N LYS A 43 2.28 -8.76 3.32
CA LYS A 43 2.36 -10.16 3.73
C LYS A 43 1.15 -11.00 3.28
N TRP A 44 -0.06 -10.42 3.22
CA TRP A 44 -1.30 -11.20 3.08
C TRP A 44 -1.98 -11.05 1.72
N TYR A 45 -1.57 -10.09 0.88
CA TYR A 45 -2.22 -9.79 -0.39
C TYR A 45 -2.28 -10.99 -1.35
N TYR A 46 -1.27 -11.87 -1.33
CA TYR A 46 -1.17 -13.07 -2.16
C TYR A 46 -1.36 -14.38 -1.37
N ALA A 47 -2.07 -14.33 -0.23
CA ALA A 47 -2.42 -15.54 0.50
C ALA A 47 -3.09 -16.56 -0.43
N GLY A 48 -2.77 -17.85 -0.27
CA GLY A 48 -3.27 -18.94 -1.13
C GLY A 48 -2.30 -19.37 -2.23
N LEU A 49 -1.36 -18.51 -2.64
CA LEU A 49 -0.32 -18.91 -3.59
C LEU A 49 0.77 -19.77 -2.93
N PRO A 50 1.31 -20.80 -3.62
CA PRO A 50 2.29 -21.72 -3.03
C PRO A 50 3.54 -21.05 -2.46
N SER A 51 4.05 -20.00 -3.13
CA SER A 51 5.25 -19.27 -2.69
C SER A 51 4.97 -18.20 -1.64
N SER A 52 3.70 -17.89 -1.34
CA SER A 52 3.29 -16.79 -0.44
C SER A 52 4.09 -15.49 -0.65
N PRO A 53 4.11 -14.96 -1.89
CA PRO A 53 4.98 -13.84 -2.25
C PRO A 53 4.57 -12.56 -1.51
N ARG A 54 5.56 -11.72 -1.18
CA ARG A 54 5.31 -10.38 -0.63
C ARG A 54 4.90 -9.41 -1.74
N LEU A 55 3.86 -8.62 -1.49
CA LEU A 55 3.50 -7.49 -2.35
C LEU A 55 4.45 -6.30 -2.08
N VAL A 56 5.08 -5.81 -3.14
CA VAL A 56 5.94 -4.61 -3.09
C VAL A 56 5.16 -3.36 -3.52
N TYR A 57 4.39 -3.47 -4.60
CA TYR A 57 3.65 -2.36 -5.21
C TYR A 57 2.47 -2.89 -6.04
N ARG A 58 1.41 -2.09 -6.18
CA ARG A 58 0.29 -2.35 -7.11
C ARG A 58 -0.37 -1.07 -7.58
N THR A 59 -0.93 -1.10 -8.80
CA THR A 59 -1.60 0.06 -9.44
C THR A 59 -3.12 0.09 -9.24
N GLY A 60 -3.71 -0.90 -8.54
CA GLY A 60 -5.16 -0.98 -8.36
C GLY A 60 -5.70 0.06 -7.38
N SER A 61 -6.84 0.69 -7.72
CA SER A 61 -7.50 1.72 -6.88
C SER A 61 -8.35 1.15 -5.75
N THR A 62 -8.74 -0.12 -5.81
CA THR A 62 -9.48 -0.77 -4.73
C THR A 62 -8.59 -0.88 -3.49
N PRO A 63 -8.98 -0.31 -2.35
CA PRO A 63 -8.23 -0.48 -1.10
C PRO A 63 -8.21 -1.95 -0.69
N TRP A 64 -7.09 -2.40 -0.11
CA TRP A 64 -7.06 -3.70 0.52
C TRP A 64 -7.61 -3.57 1.94
N THR A 65 -8.50 -4.49 2.32
CA THR A 65 -9.09 -4.51 3.66
C THR A 65 -8.55 -5.70 4.42
N ALA A 66 -7.95 -5.44 5.59
CA ALA A 66 -7.51 -6.49 6.48
C ALA A 66 -8.73 -7.30 6.97
N PRO A 67 -8.67 -8.65 6.94
CA PRO A 67 -9.66 -9.47 7.60
C PRO A 67 -9.77 -9.07 9.08
N SER A 68 -10.99 -8.96 9.59
CA SER A 68 -11.26 -8.55 10.98
C SER A 68 -12.40 -9.36 11.59
N GLY A 69 -12.47 -9.36 12.93
CA GLY A 69 -13.48 -10.12 13.68
C GLY A 69 -13.10 -11.58 13.93
N LEU A 70 -14.08 -12.36 14.40
CA LEU A 70 -13.91 -13.77 14.76
C LEU A 70 -13.62 -14.67 13.54
N GLU A 71 -13.91 -14.19 12.33
CA GLU A 71 -13.68 -14.87 11.05
C GLU A 71 -12.59 -14.15 10.22
N ALA A 72 -11.55 -13.64 10.87
CA ALA A 72 -10.42 -12.94 10.23
C ALA A 72 -9.50 -13.88 9.40
N PHE A 73 -10.08 -14.77 8.61
CA PHE A 73 -9.35 -15.63 7.69
C PHE A 73 -8.79 -14.81 6.52
N ARG A 74 -7.61 -15.21 6.06
CA ARG A 74 -6.99 -14.61 4.86
C ARG A 74 -7.84 -14.93 3.63
N VAL A 75 -8.07 -13.92 2.79
CA VAL A 75 -8.69 -14.12 1.47
C VAL A 75 -7.71 -14.89 0.59
N LEU A 76 -8.06 -16.12 0.23
CA LEU A 76 -7.20 -16.99 -0.56
C LEU A 76 -7.36 -16.66 -2.05
N LYS A 77 -6.24 -16.41 -2.70
CA LYS A 77 -6.13 -16.16 -4.14
C LYS A 77 -5.57 -17.37 -4.86
N GLU A 78 -5.96 -17.46 -6.12
CA GLU A 78 -5.40 -18.38 -7.10
C GLU A 78 -5.08 -17.65 -8.42
N LEU A 79 -4.13 -18.21 -9.16
CA LEU A 79 -3.76 -17.73 -10.48
C LEU A 79 -4.65 -18.37 -11.54
N ARG A 80 -5.11 -17.56 -12.49
CA ARG A 80 -5.88 -18.00 -13.65
C ARG A 80 -5.18 -17.56 -14.93
N PRO A 81 -5.12 -18.42 -15.96
CA PRO A 81 -4.54 -18.07 -17.25
C PRO A 81 -5.37 -17.00 -17.96
N VAL A 82 -4.72 -16.26 -18.86
CA VAL A 82 -5.36 -15.23 -19.69
C VAL A 82 -5.54 -15.77 -21.11
N PHE A 83 -6.79 -15.99 -21.51
CA PHE A 83 -7.15 -16.44 -22.86
C PHE A 83 -8.02 -15.42 -23.58
N GLY A 84 -7.91 -15.38 -24.91
CA GLY A 84 -8.77 -14.55 -25.77
C GLY A 84 -8.62 -13.03 -25.56
N HIS A 85 -7.59 -12.58 -24.87
CA HIS A 85 -7.35 -11.16 -24.63
C HIS A 85 -6.36 -10.61 -25.68
N LYS A 86 -6.52 -9.34 -26.09
CA LYS A 86 -5.63 -8.72 -27.08
C LYS A 86 -4.15 -8.76 -26.67
N ILE A 87 -3.88 -8.79 -25.36
CA ILE A 87 -2.52 -8.94 -24.82
C ILE A 87 -1.82 -10.20 -25.30
N ASN A 88 -2.53 -11.31 -25.52
CA ASN A 88 -1.94 -12.56 -25.98
C ASN A 88 -1.30 -12.41 -27.36
N THR A 89 -1.82 -11.53 -28.22
CA THR A 89 -1.26 -11.24 -29.54
C THR A 89 -0.08 -10.28 -29.44
N VAL A 90 -0.24 -9.17 -28.71
CA VAL A 90 0.77 -8.11 -28.68
C VAL A 90 1.94 -8.39 -27.73
N TRP A 91 1.82 -9.39 -26.84
CA TRP A 91 2.85 -9.72 -25.86
C TRP A 91 4.17 -10.08 -26.52
N GLU A 92 4.19 -11.15 -27.30
CA GLU A 92 5.40 -11.66 -27.96
C GLU A 92 5.87 -10.76 -29.10
N GLU A 93 4.96 -10.04 -29.76
CA GLU A 93 5.32 -9.18 -30.89
C GLU A 93 6.14 -7.96 -30.48
N HIS A 94 5.81 -7.32 -29.35
CA HIS A 94 6.47 -6.08 -28.94
C HIS A 94 6.36 -5.71 -27.47
N LEU A 95 5.27 -6.08 -26.78
CA LEU A 95 5.04 -5.58 -25.43
C LEU A 95 6.02 -6.19 -24.39
N ALA A 96 6.35 -7.48 -24.49
CA ALA A 96 7.29 -8.13 -23.58
C ALA A 96 8.66 -7.43 -23.60
N ASN A 97 9.20 -7.17 -24.79
CA ASN A 97 10.49 -6.49 -24.95
C ASN A 97 10.48 -5.06 -24.42
N LYS A 98 9.36 -4.33 -24.58
CA LYS A 98 9.20 -2.99 -24.01
C LYS A 98 9.23 -3.03 -22.48
N VAL A 99 8.49 -3.96 -21.87
CA VAL A 99 8.48 -4.13 -20.40
C VAL A 99 9.87 -4.46 -19.88
N ILE A 100 10.56 -5.42 -20.51
CA ILE A 100 11.95 -5.76 -20.15
C ILE A 100 12.87 -4.55 -20.30
N GLY A 101 12.75 -3.79 -21.39
CA GLY A 101 13.51 -2.56 -21.62
C GLY A 101 13.30 -1.52 -20.51
N CYS A 102 12.06 -1.30 -20.10
CA CYS A 102 11.73 -0.41 -18.99
C CYS A 102 12.38 -0.90 -17.67
N LEU A 103 12.19 -2.17 -17.31
CA LEU A 103 12.76 -2.74 -16.09
C LEU A 103 14.30 -2.66 -16.06
N ASN A 104 14.94 -2.89 -17.21
CA ASN A 104 16.40 -2.79 -17.32
C ASN A 104 16.89 -1.34 -17.24
N SER A 105 16.15 -0.38 -17.82
CA SER A 105 16.52 1.05 -17.81
C SER A 105 16.57 1.67 -16.42
N VAL A 106 15.85 1.07 -15.47
CA VAL A 106 15.79 1.48 -14.05
C VAL A 106 16.46 0.45 -13.13
N ASN A 107 17.26 -0.46 -13.70
CA ASN A 107 18.07 -1.45 -12.98
C ASN A 107 17.26 -2.33 -12.00
N VAL A 108 16.02 -2.68 -12.34
CA VAL A 108 15.22 -3.61 -11.53
C VAL A 108 15.76 -5.02 -11.70
N GLU A 109 16.12 -5.65 -10.58
CA GLU A 109 16.46 -7.08 -10.55
C GLU A 109 15.18 -7.93 -10.58
N TRP A 110 14.59 -8.10 -11.76
CA TRP A 110 13.38 -8.90 -11.96
C TRP A 110 13.69 -10.40 -12.12
N THR A 111 12.75 -11.25 -11.72
CA THR A 111 12.87 -12.72 -11.75
C THR A 111 11.82 -13.39 -12.64
N SER A 112 10.63 -12.79 -12.77
CA SER A 112 9.58 -13.26 -13.67
C SER A 112 8.72 -12.11 -14.16
N ILE A 113 8.09 -12.30 -15.31
CA ILE A 113 7.10 -11.39 -15.88
C ILE A 113 5.97 -12.24 -16.43
N ASP A 114 4.83 -12.20 -15.76
CA ASP A 114 3.71 -13.09 -16.02
C ASP A 114 2.44 -12.29 -16.33
N ILE A 115 1.72 -12.66 -17.39
CA ILE A 115 0.38 -12.13 -17.64
C ILE A 115 -0.63 -13.09 -17.03
N VAL A 116 -1.29 -12.66 -15.97
CA VAL A 116 -2.19 -13.52 -15.18
C VAL A 116 -3.49 -12.81 -14.84
N ARG A 117 -4.47 -13.58 -14.36
CA ARG A 117 -5.58 -13.05 -13.57
C ARG A 117 -5.49 -13.61 -12.16
N PHE A 118 -5.80 -12.78 -11.17
CA PHE A 118 -6.03 -13.24 -9.81
C PHE A 118 -7.52 -13.47 -9.61
N ALA A 119 -7.88 -14.58 -8.98
CA ALA A 119 -9.24 -14.84 -8.51
C ALA A 119 -9.19 -15.12 -7.01
N VAL A 120 -10.24 -14.76 -6.28
CA VAL A 120 -10.51 -15.39 -4.98
C VAL A 120 -10.95 -16.81 -5.26
N VAL A 121 -10.51 -17.77 -4.45
CA VAL A 121 -10.86 -19.19 -4.66
C VAL A 121 -12.38 -19.36 -4.67
N GLY A 122 -12.90 -19.92 -5.76
CA GLY A 122 -14.35 -20.11 -5.97
C GLY A 122 -15.07 -18.92 -6.62
N GLU A 123 -14.38 -17.81 -6.88
CA GLU A 123 -14.94 -16.62 -7.52
C GLU A 123 -14.49 -16.46 -8.98
N ALA A 124 -15.14 -15.52 -9.68
CA ALA A 124 -14.74 -15.13 -11.03
C ALA A 124 -13.36 -14.42 -11.01
N PRO A 125 -12.53 -14.60 -12.06
CA PRO A 125 -11.24 -13.97 -12.13
C PRO A 125 -11.36 -12.44 -12.32
N GLY A 126 -10.48 -11.71 -11.64
CA GLY A 126 -10.33 -10.27 -11.76
C GLY A 126 -9.74 -9.84 -13.12
N PRO A 127 -9.35 -8.55 -13.26
CA PRO A 127 -8.76 -8.03 -14.49
C PRO A 127 -7.44 -8.72 -14.86
N VAL A 128 -7.01 -8.54 -16.11
CA VAL A 128 -5.67 -8.96 -16.55
C VAL A 128 -4.62 -8.13 -15.80
N VAL A 129 -3.63 -8.79 -15.23
CA VAL A 129 -2.54 -8.20 -14.47
C VAL A 129 -1.21 -8.60 -15.11
N LEU A 130 -0.34 -7.60 -15.29
CA LEU A 130 1.08 -7.81 -15.51
C LEU A 130 1.74 -7.98 -14.14
N TRP A 131 2.12 -9.21 -13.80
CA TRP A 131 2.73 -9.56 -12.52
C TRP A 131 4.24 -9.73 -12.68
N ILE A 132 5.00 -8.92 -11.95
CA ILE A 132 6.46 -8.87 -12.06
C ILE A 132 7.05 -9.38 -10.74
N GLY A 133 7.78 -10.49 -10.82
CA GLY A 133 8.61 -10.99 -9.73
C GLY A 133 9.92 -10.22 -9.68
N VAL A 134 10.42 -9.94 -8.48
CA VAL A 134 11.72 -9.30 -8.25
C VAL A 134 12.55 -10.12 -7.26
N VAL A 135 13.87 -9.94 -7.30
CA VAL A 135 14.78 -10.53 -6.31
C VAL A 135 14.36 -10.05 -4.92
N PRO A 136 14.26 -10.94 -3.92
CA PRO A 136 13.86 -10.53 -2.57
C PRO A 136 14.76 -9.42 -2.03
N ALA A 137 14.14 -8.38 -1.47
CA ALA A 137 14.79 -7.20 -0.91
C ALA A 137 15.61 -6.33 -1.89
N SER A 138 15.52 -6.55 -3.21
CA SER A 138 16.18 -5.69 -4.20
C SER A 138 15.39 -4.43 -4.57
N LEU A 139 14.09 -4.38 -4.25
CA LEU A 139 13.21 -3.26 -4.61
C LEU A 139 12.30 -2.89 -3.43
N SER A 140 12.28 -1.59 -3.08
CA SER A 140 11.36 -1.05 -2.09
C SER A 140 10.03 -0.62 -2.74
N GLY A 141 8.96 -0.51 -1.95
CA GLY A 141 7.66 -0.02 -2.45
C GLY A 141 7.73 1.41 -3.01
N THR A 142 8.55 2.27 -2.39
CA THR A 142 8.76 3.65 -2.84
C THR A 142 9.45 3.70 -4.20
N ASP A 143 10.49 2.88 -4.41
CA ASP A 143 11.19 2.83 -5.69
C ASP A 143 10.28 2.26 -6.78
N ALA A 144 9.48 1.24 -6.44
CA ALA A 144 8.50 0.65 -7.36
C ALA A 144 7.40 1.64 -7.78
N LEU A 145 6.97 2.55 -6.89
CA LEU A 145 6.04 3.63 -7.24
C LEU A 145 6.63 4.58 -8.29
N GLY A 146 7.92 4.89 -8.19
CA GLY A 146 8.62 5.70 -9.21
C GLY A 146 8.50 5.11 -10.61
N LEU A 147 8.41 3.78 -10.73
CA LEU A 147 8.21 3.07 -11.99
C LEU A 147 6.77 3.16 -12.52
N GLY A 148 5.79 3.13 -11.62
CA GLY A 148 4.36 3.19 -11.98
C GLY A 148 3.87 4.59 -12.38
N SER A 149 4.69 5.63 -12.13
CA SER A 149 4.30 7.04 -12.29
C SER A 149 4.82 7.70 -13.57
N GLN A 150 5.53 6.98 -14.45
CA GLN A 150 5.94 7.50 -15.76
C GLN A 150 4.72 7.60 -16.69
N PRO A 151 4.38 8.79 -17.23
CA PRO A 151 3.36 8.90 -18.26
C PRO A 151 3.81 8.19 -19.56
N PRO A 152 2.86 7.71 -20.38
CA PRO A 152 3.14 6.93 -21.60
C PRO A 152 3.89 7.71 -22.68
#